data_AF-A0A6M3KX85-F1
#
_entry.id   AF-A0A6M3KX85-F1
#
_cell.length_a   1.000
_cell.length_b   1.000
_cell.length_c   1.000
_cell.angle_alpha   90.00
_cell.angle_beta   90.00
_cell.angle_gamma   90.00
#
_symmetry.space_group_name_H-M   'P 1'
#
loop_
_entity.id
_entity.type
_entity.pdbx_description
1 polymer ?
#
loop_
_entity_poly.entity_id
_entity_poly.type
_entity_poly.pdbx_seq_one_letter_code
_entity_poly.pdbx_strand_id
1 'polypeptide(L)' 'MRYKVLINWSGEVHKLYTHSNCEGKALLNAIRQLAKRLGREVKGVRDYVMDSGHRRWEVTK' A
#
# COMPACT_ATOMS: atom_id res chain seq x y z
N MET A 1 8.66 -9.75 -10.18
CA MET A 1 8.81 -8.35 -10.65
C MET A 1 9.02 -7.44 -9.45
N ARG A 2 9.72 -6.31 -9.63
CA ARG A 2 9.89 -5.28 -8.60
C ARG A 2 8.81 -4.21 -8.75
N TYR A 3 8.15 -3.86 -7.66
CA TYR A 3 7.12 -2.83 -7.62
C TYR A 3 7.55 -1.71 -6.67
N LYS A 4 7.31 -0.47 -7.10
CA LYS A 4 7.38 0.71 -6.24
C LYS A 4 5.95 1.08 -5.87
N VAL A 5 5.63 1.00 -4.59
CA VAL A 5 4.30 1.28 -4.05
C VAL A 5 4.37 2.57 -3.26
N LEU A 6 3.45 3.49 -3.55
CA LEU A 6 3.27 4.74 -2.84
C LEU A 6 2.00 4.63 -2.02
N ILE A 7 2.08 4.79 -0.70
CA ILE A 7 0.91 4.72 0.18
C ILE A 7 0.80 6.06 0.89
N ASN A 8 -0.35 6.72 0.79
CA ASN A 8 -0.66 7.84 1.67
C ASN A 8 -1.29 7.30 2.95
N TRP A 9 -0.65 7.53 4.09
CA TRP A 9 -1.15 7.12 5.39
C TRP A 9 -1.15 8.33 6.32
N SER A 10 -2.33 8.71 6.82
CA SER A 10 -2.49 9.86 7.72
C SER A 10 -1.88 11.18 7.22
N GLY A 11 -1.87 11.41 5.89
CA GLY A 11 -1.30 12.61 5.28
C GLY A 11 0.19 12.52 4.93
N GLU A 12 0.87 11.43 5.28
CA GLU A 12 2.26 11.17 4.91
C GLU A 12 2.35 10.17 3.74
N VAL A 13 3.21 10.46 2.76
CA VAL A 13 3.45 9.57 1.62
C VAL A 13 4.64 8.65 1.89
N HIS A 14 4.35 7.36 2.07
CA HIS A 14 5.35 6.32 2.25
C HIS A 14 5.68 5.63 0.93
N LYS A 15 6.97 5.45 0.67
CA LYS A 15 7.49 4.77 -0.52
C LYS A 15 8.05 3.41 -0.12
N LEU A 16 7.49 2.34 -0.66
CA LEU A 16 7.89 0.97 -0.36
C LEU A 16 8.25 0.23 -1.64
N TYR A 17 9.31 -0.57 -1.56
CA TYR A 17 9.73 -1.44 -2.65
C TYR A 17 9.37 -2.87 -2.28
N THR A 18 8.61 -3.55 -3.14
CA THR A 18 8.20 -4.94 -2.91
C THR A 18 8.48 -5.80 -4.12
N HIS A 19 8.73 -7.08 -3.86
CA HIS A 19 8.80 -8.09 -4.90
C HIS A 19 7.49 -8.88 -4.92
N SER A 20 6.90 -9.01 -6.10
CA SER A 20 5.64 -9.74 -6.28
C SER A 20 5.52 -10.24 -7.73
N ASN A 21 4.55 -11.13 -7.95
CA ASN A 21 4.16 -11.60 -9.27
C ASN A 21 2.95 -10.85 -9.84
N CYS A 22 2.22 -10.06 -9.04
CA CYS A 22 1.16 -9.15 -9.51
C CYS A 22 1.07 -7.88 -8.65
N GLU A 23 0.48 -6.81 -9.22
CA GLU A 23 0.28 -5.50 -8.58
C GLU A 23 -0.51 -5.60 -7.26
N GLY A 24 -1.60 -6.35 -7.22
CA GLY A 24 -2.42 -6.52 -6.01
C GLY A 24 -1.65 -7.13 -4.84
N LYS A 25 -0.88 -8.20 -5.07
CA LYS A 25 -0.01 -8.78 -4.04
C LYS A 25 1.14 -7.85 -3.64
N ALA A 26 1.66 -7.06 -4.59
CA ALA A 26 2.70 -6.08 -4.30
C ALA A 26 2.21 -5.00 -3.33
N LEU A 27 0.98 -4.52 -3.55
CA LEU A 27 0.30 -3.55 -2.68
C LEU A 27 0.02 -4.13 -1.30
N LEU A 28 -0.58 -5.33 -1.23
CA LEU A 28 -0.89 -5.98 0.04
C LEU A 28 0.37 -6.14 0.91
N ASN A 29 1.48 -6.55 0.29
CA ASN A 29 2.78 -6.67 0.96
C ASN A 29 3.30 -5.31 1.45
N ALA A 30 3.16 -4.25 0.64
CA ALA A 30 3.57 -2.91 1.01
C ALA A 30 2.77 -2.38 2.21
N ILE A 31 1.44 -2.56 2.22
CA ILE A 31 0.56 -2.14 3.32
C ILE A 31 0.91 -2.88 4.61
N ARG A 32 1.09 -4.20 4.55
CA ARG A 32 1.51 -5.00 5.73
C ARG A 32 2.87 -4.55 6.26
N GLN A 33 3.82 -4.26 5.37
CA GLN A 33 5.14 -3.77 5.76
C GLN A 33 5.07 -2.39 6.41
N LEU A 34 4.25 -1.49 5.87
CA LEU A 34 4.04 -0.16 6.44
C LEU A 34 3.38 -0.23 7.81
N ALA A 35 2.29 -0.98 7.94
CA ALA A 35 1.60 -1.12 9.22
C ALA A 35 2.50 -1.73 10.30
N LYS A 36 3.31 -2.74 9.95
CA LYS A 36 4.33 -3.29 10.87
C LYS A 36 5.34 -2.23 11.31
N ARG A 37 5.81 -1.37 10.39
CA ARG A 37 6.71 -0.25 10.74
C ARG A 37 6.07 0.76 11.68
N LEU A 38 4.76 1.00 11.53
CA LEU A 38 4.01 1.94 12.36
C LEU A 38 3.47 1.32 13.67
N GLY A 39 3.79 0.05 13.95
CA GLY A 39 3.26 -0.66 15.13
C GLY A 39 1.73 -0.85 15.10
N ARG A 40 1.14 -0.89 13.91
CA ARG A 40 -0.31 -1.05 13.70
C ARG A 40 -0.63 -2.47 13.27
N GLU A 41 -1.75 -3.00 13.78
CA GLU A 41 -2.29 -4.29 13.33
C GLU A 41 -3.20 -4.08 12.11
N VAL A 42 -2.92 -4.75 10.99
CA VAL A 42 -3.77 -4.68 9.78
C VAL A 42 -4.89 -5.71 9.91
N LYS A 43 -6.08 -5.27 10.30
CA LYS A 43 -7.27 -6.13 10.42
C LYS A 43 -8.01 -6.35 9.10
N GLY A 44 -7.70 -5.56 8.07
CA GLY A 44 -8.22 -5.70 6.71
C GLY A 44 -7.74 -4.54 5.83
N VAL A 45 -7.68 -4.76 4.51
CA VAL A 45 -7.43 -3.70 3.51
C VAL A 45 -8.74 -3.57 2.73
N ARG A 46 -9.50 -2.50 2.96
CA ARG A 46 -10.90 -2.44 2.49
C ARG A 46 -11.17 -1.75 1.18
N ASP A 47 -10.26 -0.96 0.61
CA ASP A 47 -10.54 -0.28 -0.65
C ASP A 47 -9.38 -0.37 -1.64
N TYR A 48 -9.71 -0.78 -2.87
CA TYR A 48 -8.83 -0.79 -4.04
C TYR A 48 -9.41 0.19 -5.07
N VAL A 49 -9.14 1.49 -4.93
CA VAL A 49 -9.42 2.45 -6.00
C VAL A 49 -8.15 2.62 -6.83
N MET A 50 -8.13 2.00 -8.01
CA MET A 50 -7.12 2.29 -9.03
C MET A 50 -7.61 3.46 -9.86
N ASP A 51 -7.32 4.69 -9.42
CA ASP A 51 -7.65 5.85 -10.24
C ASP A 51 -6.67 5.96 -11.42
N SER A 52 -7.23 6.03 -12.62
CA SER A 52 -6.55 5.76 -13.90
C SER A 52 -5.66 6.91 -14.40
N GLY A 53 -5.58 8.03 -13.65
CA GLY A 53 -4.73 9.18 -14.02
C GLY A 53 -3.51 9.39 -13.10
N HIS A 54 -3.62 9.05 -11.82
CA HIS A 54 -2.54 9.14 -10.85
C HIS A 54 -2.78 8.10 -9.77
N ARG A 55 -1.94 7.05 -9.73
CA ARG A 55 -2.03 5.90 -8.81
C ARG A 55 -1.81 6.32 -7.36
N ARG A 56 -2.80 6.97 -6.75
CA ARG A 56 -2.80 7.41 -5.35
C ARG A 56 -3.74 6.48 -4.60
N TRP A 57 -3.19 5.81 -3.59
CA TRP A 57 -3.90 4.79 -2.81
C TRP A 57 -4.40 5.43 -1.52
N GLU A 58 -5.68 5.28 -1.23
CA GLU A 58 -6.30 5.68 0.03
C GLU A 58 -6.65 4.41 0.81
N VAL A 59 -6.13 4.30 2.03
CA VAL A 59 -6.47 3.23 2.97
C VAL A 59 -7.22 3.90 4.11
N THR A 60 -8.53 3.71 4.14
CA THR A 60 -9.42 4.22 5.20
C THR A 60 -9.31 3.34 6.45
N LYS A 61 -9.32 3.98 7.62
CA LYS A 61 -9.18 3.36 8.95
C LYS A 61 -10.39 2.52 9.34
#